data_AF-E6PGP8-F1
#
_entry.id   AF-E6PGP8-F1
#
_cell.length_a   1.000
_cell.length_b   1.000
_cell.length_c   1.000
_cell.angle_alpha   90.00
_cell.angle_beta   90.00
_cell.angle_gamma   90.00
#
_symmetry.space_group_name_H-M   'P 1'
#
loop_
_entity.id
_entity.type
_entity.pdbx_description
1 polymer ?
#
loop_
_entity_poly.entity_id
_entity_poly.type
_entity_poly.pdbx_seq_one_letter_code
_entity_poly.pdbx_strand_id
1 'polypeptide(L)'
;MLRISVVAALVLAFALPFGGALSARGYHHYEHFKPIRCGTELWAMKTLRDRDAAHVDFAPHATTIAWLAAQRVPRDPDLVTRRLAPVETSVWRVRAQLVGYRIEADGDYHLVLRDPRSGATMIGEIPIPRCVASRGAQYAALRAEIDRIGHHAATRFWWWLDYHGATPPTITVAGVGFFDRIHQQDGVARNGVELHPVLGVGP
;
A
#
# COMPACT_ATOMS: atom_id res chain seq x y z
N MET A 1 3.20 -60.00 60.07
CA MET A 1 3.97 -61.24 59.86
C MET A 1 3.28 -62.04 58.76
N LEU A 2 3.85 -62.09 57.54
CA LEU A 2 3.75 -63.17 56.51
C LEU A 2 4.45 -62.63 55.24
N ARG A 3 5.76 -62.83 55.08
CA ARG A 3 6.38 -63.87 54.21
C ARG A 3 5.76 -63.95 52.81
N ILE A 4 6.41 -63.31 51.85
CA ILE A 4 6.29 -63.67 50.43
C ILE A 4 7.67 -64.04 49.93
N SER A 5 7.80 -65.32 49.61
CA SER A 5 8.98 -65.95 49.03
C SER A 5 9.11 -65.61 47.55
N VAL A 6 10.36 -65.57 47.13
CA VAL A 6 10.88 -65.36 45.77
C VAL A 6 10.37 -66.44 44.80
N VAL A 7 10.02 -66.03 43.58
CA VAL A 7 10.26 -66.85 42.38
C VAL A 7 10.85 -65.93 41.31
N ALA A 8 12.10 -66.20 40.97
CA ALA A 8 12.83 -65.56 39.88
C ALA A 8 12.34 -66.13 38.54
N ALA A 9 12.00 -65.25 37.60
CA ALA A 9 11.79 -65.60 36.19
C ALA A 9 12.81 -64.84 35.35
N LEU A 10 13.79 -65.57 34.81
CA LEU A 10 14.65 -65.10 33.73
C LEU A 10 13.79 -64.87 32.48
N VAL A 11 13.86 -63.68 31.89
CA VAL A 11 13.47 -63.46 30.49
C VAL A 11 14.59 -62.69 29.79
N LEU A 12 15.14 -63.32 28.75
CA LEU A 12 16.19 -62.79 27.89
C LEU A 12 15.80 -61.46 27.26
N ALA A 13 16.70 -60.48 27.35
CA ALA A 13 16.63 -59.25 26.58
C ALA A 13 17.01 -59.52 25.10
N PHE A 14 16.06 -59.41 24.19
CA PHE A 14 16.34 -59.17 22.77
C PHE A 14 16.35 -57.65 22.56
N ALA A 15 17.55 -57.08 22.44
CA ALA A 15 17.74 -55.71 21.98
C ALA A 15 17.65 -55.69 20.44
N LEU A 16 16.63 -55.05 19.89
CA LEU A 16 16.62 -54.59 18.50
C LEU A 16 16.94 -53.08 18.49
N PRO A 17 17.93 -52.61 17.73
CA PRO A 17 18.15 -51.19 17.56
C PRO A 17 17.15 -50.67 16.52
N PHE A 18 16.11 -49.96 16.96
CA PHE A 18 15.37 -49.09 16.05
C PHE A 18 16.23 -47.86 15.76
N GLY A 19 17.08 -47.98 14.74
CA GLY A 19 17.73 -46.86 14.08
C GLY A 19 16.71 -46.07 13.26
N GLY A 20 16.01 -45.13 13.91
CA GLY A 20 15.22 -44.10 13.25
C GLY A 20 16.02 -42.80 13.18
N ALA A 21 16.75 -42.59 12.09
CA ALA A 21 17.31 -41.27 11.80
C ALA A 21 16.15 -40.29 11.57
N LEU A 22 15.88 -39.42 12.54
CA LEU A 22 15.03 -38.24 12.35
C LEU A 22 15.74 -37.31 11.36
N SER A 23 15.41 -37.47 10.08
CA SER A 23 15.65 -36.47 9.05
C SER A 23 14.87 -35.21 9.44
N ALA A 24 15.55 -34.24 10.05
CA ALA A 24 15.08 -32.87 10.14
C ALA A 24 15.01 -32.30 8.72
N ARG A 25 13.91 -32.59 8.03
CA ARG A 25 13.56 -31.97 6.75
C ARG A 25 13.16 -30.54 7.10
N GLY A 26 14.13 -29.64 7.02
CA GLY A 26 13.87 -28.21 7.11
C GLY A 26 12.85 -27.85 6.04
N TYR A 27 11.63 -27.54 6.47
CA TYR A 27 10.66 -26.87 5.61
C TYR A 27 11.16 -25.45 5.41
N HIS A 28 12.03 -25.27 4.41
CA HIS A 28 12.24 -23.96 3.82
C HIS A 28 10.95 -23.58 3.12
N HIS A 29 10.08 -22.86 3.83
CA HIS A 29 9.07 -22.02 3.21
C HIS A 29 9.82 -20.97 2.38
N TYR A 30 10.13 -21.31 1.13
CA TYR A 30 10.36 -20.30 0.11
C TYR A 30 9.03 -19.61 -0.11
N GLU A 31 8.78 -18.52 0.64
CA GLU A 31 7.80 -17.55 0.19
C GLU A 31 8.13 -17.21 -1.25
N HIS A 32 7.23 -17.60 -2.16
CA HIS A 32 7.34 -17.25 -3.56
C HIS A 32 7.22 -15.74 -3.65
N PHE A 33 8.37 -15.05 -3.66
CA PHE A 33 8.44 -13.63 -3.97
C PHE A 33 7.91 -13.44 -5.38
N LYS A 34 6.62 -13.10 -5.49
CA LYS A 34 6.02 -12.71 -6.77
C LYS A 34 6.74 -11.42 -7.18
N PRO A 35 7.46 -11.41 -8.32
CA PRO A 35 8.18 -10.21 -8.73
C PRO A 35 7.16 -9.08 -8.93
N ILE A 36 7.35 -7.97 -8.24
CA ILE A 36 6.51 -6.77 -8.37
C ILE A 36 6.55 -6.32 -9.84
N ARG A 37 5.41 -6.33 -10.52
CA ARG A 37 5.28 -5.87 -11.91
C ARG A 37 4.73 -4.46 -11.90
N CYS A 38 5.09 -3.65 -12.90
CA CYS A 38 4.48 -2.33 -13.08
C CYS A 38 2.95 -2.44 -13.17
N GLY A 39 2.26 -1.41 -12.71
CA GLY A 39 0.81 -1.30 -12.83
C GLY A 39 0.33 -1.46 -14.28
N THR A 40 -0.91 -1.94 -14.42
CA THR A 40 -1.52 -2.22 -15.73
C THR A 40 -2.79 -1.41 -15.97
N GLU A 41 -3.65 -1.30 -14.96
CA GLU A 41 -4.92 -0.59 -15.02
C GLU A 41 -4.67 0.92 -15.07
N LEU A 42 -5.16 1.57 -16.13
CA LEU A 42 -5.05 3.02 -16.39
C LEU A 42 -3.65 3.61 -16.16
N TRP A 43 -2.61 2.78 -16.33
CA TRP A 43 -1.25 3.08 -15.93
C TRP A 43 -0.68 4.34 -16.59
N ALA A 44 -1.08 4.60 -17.83
CA ALA A 44 -0.66 5.81 -18.54
C ALA A 44 -1.14 7.08 -17.82
N MET A 45 -2.36 7.11 -17.30
CA MET A 45 -2.90 8.26 -16.55
C MET A 45 -2.24 8.37 -15.17
N LYS A 46 -2.13 7.23 -14.48
CA LYS A 46 -1.45 7.06 -13.19
C LYS A 46 0.04 7.44 -13.21
N THR A 47 0.65 7.54 -14.40
CA THR A 47 2.08 7.91 -14.56
C THR A 47 2.34 9.14 -15.42
N LEU A 48 1.30 9.89 -15.83
CA LEU A 48 1.40 11.05 -16.72
C LEU A 48 2.07 10.73 -18.08
N ARG A 49 1.78 9.55 -18.60
CA ARG A 49 2.22 9.05 -19.91
C ARG A 49 1.07 8.92 -20.91
N ASP A 50 -0.15 9.24 -20.50
CA ASP A 50 -1.31 9.30 -21.38
C ASP A 50 -1.24 10.52 -22.32
N ARG A 51 -2.00 10.46 -23.41
CA ARG A 51 -2.05 11.51 -24.44
C ARG A 51 -2.56 12.86 -23.92
N ASP A 52 -3.31 12.87 -22.83
CA ASP A 52 -3.90 14.09 -22.26
C ASP A 52 -3.06 14.65 -21.10
N ALA A 53 -1.92 14.04 -20.76
CA ALA A 53 -1.01 14.52 -19.72
C ALA A 53 -0.52 15.96 -20.00
N ALA A 54 -0.43 16.36 -21.27
CA ALA A 54 -0.07 17.72 -21.66
C ALA A 54 -1.15 18.77 -21.30
N HIS A 55 -2.39 18.33 -21.02
CA HIS A 55 -3.49 19.20 -20.59
C HIS A 55 -3.60 19.31 -19.07
N VAL A 56 -2.74 18.63 -18.30
CA VAL A 56 -2.71 18.74 -16.85
C VAL A 56 -2.14 20.11 -16.48
N ASP A 57 -2.91 20.90 -15.74
CA ASP A 57 -2.40 22.09 -15.07
C ASP A 57 -1.56 21.67 -13.85
N PHE A 58 -0.25 21.88 -13.96
CA PHE A 58 0.71 21.54 -12.92
C PHE A 58 0.82 22.60 -11.81
N ALA A 59 0.15 23.75 -11.94
CA ALA A 59 0.01 24.69 -10.84
C ALA A 59 -0.90 24.08 -9.76
N PRO A 60 -0.43 23.77 -8.54
CA PRO A 60 -1.26 22.99 -7.63
C PRO A 60 -2.37 23.85 -7.01
N HIS A 61 -3.61 23.39 -7.16
CA HIS A 61 -4.84 24.00 -6.67
C HIS A 61 -5.13 23.51 -5.24
N ALA A 62 -5.20 24.42 -4.28
CA ALA A 62 -5.52 24.06 -2.90
C ALA A 62 -6.99 23.64 -2.76
N THR A 63 -7.25 22.49 -2.16
CA THR A 63 -8.60 21.97 -1.92
C THR A 63 -8.63 21.07 -0.68
N THR A 64 -9.78 20.43 -0.41
CA THR A 64 -9.94 19.44 0.66
C THR A 64 -10.25 18.06 0.09
N ILE A 65 -9.93 17.03 0.87
CA ILE A 65 -10.32 15.66 0.55
C ILE A 65 -11.85 15.56 0.49
N ALA A 66 -12.55 16.21 1.42
CA ALA A 66 -14.02 16.25 1.41
C ALA A 66 -14.59 16.79 0.09
N TRP A 67 -13.99 17.86 -0.45
CA TRP A 67 -14.44 18.44 -1.72
C TRP A 67 -14.15 17.51 -2.90
N LEU A 68 -12.96 16.92 -2.97
CA LEU A 68 -12.61 15.94 -4.01
C LEU A 68 -13.56 14.73 -3.96
N ALA A 69 -13.81 14.18 -2.77
CA ALA A 69 -14.68 13.03 -2.56
C ALA A 69 -16.16 13.31 -2.86
N ALA A 70 -16.56 14.58 -2.99
CA ALA A 70 -17.89 15.02 -3.37
C ALA A 70 -18.04 15.28 -4.88
N GLN A 71 -16.96 15.22 -5.65
CA GLN A 71 -17.03 15.46 -7.09
C GLN A 71 -17.84 14.38 -7.81
N ARG A 72 -18.62 14.80 -8.81
CA ARG A 72 -19.44 13.91 -9.62
C ARG A 72 -18.54 13.12 -10.56
N VAL A 73 -18.64 11.80 -10.48
CA VAL A 73 -18.08 10.89 -11.48
C VAL A 73 -19.12 10.74 -12.60
N PRO A 74 -18.80 11.12 -13.86
CA PRO A 74 -19.64 10.78 -14.99
C PRO A 74 -19.86 9.27 -15.05
N ARG A 75 -21.11 8.83 -15.25
CA ARG A 75 -21.41 7.43 -15.56
C ARG A 75 -21.08 7.20 -17.03
N ASP A 76 -19.79 7.16 -17.35
CA ASP A 76 -19.32 7.02 -18.72
C ASP A 76 -18.60 5.67 -18.90
N PRO A 77 -19.03 4.80 -19.83
CA PRO A 77 -18.25 3.61 -20.19
C PRO A 77 -16.84 3.93 -20.73
N ASP A 78 -16.55 5.19 -21.12
CA ASP A 78 -15.27 5.66 -21.65
C ASP A 78 -14.32 6.30 -20.62
N LEU A 79 -14.55 6.09 -19.31
CA LEU A 79 -13.66 6.47 -18.18
C LEU A 79 -12.19 5.99 -18.33
N VAL A 80 -11.86 5.30 -19.41
CA VAL A 80 -10.57 4.68 -19.68
C VAL A 80 -9.78 5.34 -20.82
N THR A 81 -10.32 6.34 -21.53
CA THR A 81 -9.64 6.89 -22.74
C THR A 81 -9.23 8.36 -22.67
N ARG A 82 -9.79 9.14 -21.75
CA ARG A 82 -9.57 10.59 -21.61
C ARG A 82 -9.60 11.00 -20.15
N ARG A 83 -8.86 12.07 -19.82
CA ARG A 83 -8.91 12.70 -18.50
C ARG A 83 -10.20 13.49 -18.31
N LEU A 84 -10.86 13.30 -17.17
CA LEU A 84 -12.06 14.00 -16.76
C LEU A 84 -11.74 15.37 -16.14
N ALA A 85 -11.93 16.44 -16.91
CA ALA A 85 -11.80 17.79 -16.40
C ALA A 85 -12.92 18.15 -15.39
N PRO A 86 -12.63 18.97 -14.36
CA PRO A 86 -11.30 19.51 -14.05
C PRO A 86 -10.45 18.56 -13.18
N VAL A 87 -11.05 17.52 -12.60
CA VAL A 87 -10.41 16.71 -11.54
C VAL A 87 -9.13 16.06 -12.05
N GLU A 88 -9.18 15.41 -13.20
CA GLU A 88 -8.04 14.65 -13.74
C GLU A 88 -7.08 15.47 -14.60
N THR A 89 -7.40 16.75 -14.82
CA THR A 89 -6.58 17.71 -15.57
C THR A 89 -5.94 18.74 -14.65
N SER A 90 -5.93 18.50 -13.34
CA SER A 90 -5.40 19.45 -12.36
C SER A 90 -4.53 18.74 -11.32
N VAL A 91 -3.45 19.39 -10.91
CA VAL A 91 -2.76 19.03 -9.67
C VAL A 91 -3.53 19.64 -8.50
N TRP A 92 -3.94 18.80 -7.56
CA TRP A 92 -4.59 19.21 -6.32
C TRP A 92 -3.61 19.14 -5.16
N ARG A 93 -3.68 20.14 -4.28
CA ARG A 93 -2.94 20.17 -3.01
C ARG A 93 -3.92 20.07 -1.86
N VAL A 94 -3.77 19.04 -1.04
CA VAL A 94 -4.62 18.80 0.14
C VAL A 94 -3.77 18.80 1.41
N ARG A 95 -4.33 19.31 2.50
CA ARG A 95 -3.80 19.12 3.85
C ARG A 95 -4.53 17.94 4.50
N ALA A 96 -3.80 16.90 4.86
CA ALA A 96 -4.37 15.62 5.29
C ALA A 96 -3.63 15.03 6.48
N GLN A 97 -4.30 14.17 7.22
CA GLN A 97 -3.67 13.25 8.16
C GLN A 97 -3.21 12.00 7.41
N LEU A 98 -1.93 11.62 7.55
CA LEU A 98 -1.41 10.35 7.01
C LEU A 98 -1.75 9.22 7.98
N VAL A 99 -2.86 8.52 7.75
CA VAL A 99 -3.37 7.52 8.71
C VAL A 99 -2.78 6.13 8.49
N GLY A 100 -2.29 5.86 7.28
CA GLY A 100 -1.53 4.65 6.99
C GLY A 100 -0.85 4.71 5.64
N TYR A 101 0.10 3.81 5.42
CA TYR A 101 0.79 3.67 4.15
C TYR A 101 1.40 2.27 3.97
N ARG A 102 1.51 1.81 2.72
CA ARG A 102 2.10 0.51 2.36
C ARG A 102 2.62 0.50 0.92
N ILE A 103 3.34 -0.56 0.56
CA ILE A 103 3.60 -0.91 -0.84
C ILE A 103 2.53 -1.90 -1.29
N GLU A 104 1.85 -1.59 -2.39
CA GLU A 104 0.83 -2.45 -3.01
C GLU A 104 1.46 -3.58 -3.84
N ALA A 105 0.63 -4.53 -4.28
CA ALA A 105 1.08 -5.69 -5.05
C ALA A 105 1.69 -5.32 -6.43
N ASP A 106 1.30 -4.19 -7.00
CA ASP A 106 1.88 -3.60 -8.23
C ASP A 106 3.06 -2.66 -7.95
N GLY A 107 3.42 -2.50 -6.67
CA GLY A 107 4.58 -1.77 -6.21
C GLY A 107 4.34 -0.30 -5.96
N ASP A 108 3.13 0.20 -6.22
CA ASP A 108 2.77 1.58 -5.90
C ASP A 108 2.77 1.79 -4.38
N TYR A 109 3.07 3.03 -4.00
CA TYR A 109 3.20 3.39 -2.60
C TYR A 109 1.90 4.06 -2.17
N HIS A 110 1.03 3.24 -1.61
CA HIS A 110 -0.33 3.56 -1.21
C HIS A 110 -0.32 4.36 0.07
N LEU A 111 -0.91 5.55 0.03
CA LEU A 111 -1.12 6.43 1.17
C LEU A 111 -2.60 6.47 1.50
N VAL A 112 -2.95 6.21 2.76
CA VAL A 112 -4.28 6.49 3.28
C VAL A 112 -4.29 7.87 3.90
N LEU A 113 -5.04 8.78 3.27
CA LEU A 113 -5.16 10.18 3.69
C LEU A 113 -6.53 10.40 4.33
N ARG A 114 -6.56 11.13 5.45
CA ARG A 114 -7.80 11.52 6.12
C ARG A 114 -7.91 13.03 6.20
N ASP A 115 -9.05 13.56 5.79
CA ASP A 115 -9.40 14.96 5.95
C ASP A 115 -9.47 15.31 7.45
N PRO A 116 -8.67 16.27 7.95
CA PRO A 116 -8.60 16.56 9.37
C PRO A 116 -9.88 17.22 9.91
N ARG A 117 -10.76 17.75 9.05
CA ARG A 117 -12.00 18.43 9.47
C ARG A 117 -13.21 17.53 9.37
N SER A 118 -13.36 16.82 8.26
CA SER A 118 -14.55 16.01 7.98
C SER A 118 -14.37 14.52 8.31
N GLY A 119 -13.12 14.05 8.43
CA GLY A 119 -12.82 12.63 8.55
C GLY A 119 -12.97 11.84 7.24
N ALA A 120 -13.34 12.48 6.12
CA ALA A 120 -13.38 11.83 4.82
C ALA A 120 -12.00 11.27 4.44
N THR A 121 -11.97 10.09 3.85
CA THR A 121 -10.72 9.44 3.42
C THR A 121 -10.55 9.51 1.90
N MET A 122 -9.30 9.46 1.47
CA MET A 122 -8.90 9.38 0.07
C MET A 122 -7.53 8.73 -0.03
N ILE A 123 -7.22 8.15 -1.18
CA ILE A 123 -5.93 7.55 -1.46
C ILE A 123 -5.02 8.55 -2.18
N GLY A 124 -3.71 8.44 -1.92
CA GLY A 124 -2.68 8.98 -2.78
C GLY A 124 -1.68 7.88 -3.12
N GLU A 125 -1.26 7.80 -4.37
CA GLU A 125 -0.34 6.77 -4.86
C GLU A 125 0.92 7.41 -5.42
N ILE A 126 2.09 6.92 -4.99
CA ILE A 126 3.36 7.23 -5.64
C ILE A 126 3.75 6.05 -6.52
N PRO A 127 3.83 6.17 -7.85
CA PRO A 127 4.17 5.06 -8.72
C PRO A 127 5.52 4.41 -8.41
N ILE A 128 5.65 3.11 -8.70
CA ILE A 128 6.94 2.41 -8.54
C ILE A 128 8.06 3.05 -9.40
N PRO A 129 9.15 3.57 -8.79
CA PRO A 129 10.16 4.37 -9.48
C PRO A 129 10.73 3.74 -10.74
N ARG A 130 11.03 2.43 -10.69
CA ARG A 130 11.63 1.70 -11.81
C ARG A 130 10.73 1.56 -13.04
N CYS A 131 9.42 1.80 -12.90
CA CYS A 131 8.47 1.69 -14.00
C CYS A 131 8.23 3.01 -14.75
N VAL A 132 8.77 4.12 -14.23
CA VAL A 132 8.59 5.46 -14.80
C VAL A 132 9.93 6.18 -14.85
N ALA A 133 10.78 5.82 -15.82
CA ALA A 133 12.15 6.32 -15.93
C ALA A 133 12.26 7.86 -15.85
N SER A 134 11.33 8.60 -16.46
CA SER A 134 11.32 10.07 -16.46
C SER A 134 11.09 10.71 -15.09
N ARG A 135 10.48 9.99 -14.13
CA ARG A 135 10.12 10.50 -12.80
C ARG A 135 10.62 9.61 -11.66
N GLY A 136 11.39 8.56 -11.95
CA GLY A 136 11.81 7.57 -10.96
C GLY A 136 12.53 8.18 -9.76
N ALA A 137 13.45 9.11 -10.00
CA ALA A 137 14.15 9.82 -8.91
C ALA A 137 13.19 10.66 -8.04
N GLN A 138 12.22 11.34 -8.66
CA GLN A 138 11.19 12.10 -7.93
C GLN A 138 10.34 11.16 -7.06
N TYR A 139 9.85 10.06 -7.62
CA TYR A 139 9.04 9.08 -6.88
C TYR A 139 9.81 8.40 -5.75
N ALA A 140 11.09 8.09 -5.96
CA ALA A 140 11.95 7.56 -4.91
C ALA A 140 12.10 8.56 -3.74
N ALA A 141 12.30 9.84 -4.05
CA ALA A 141 12.40 10.89 -3.04
C ALA A 141 11.08 11.08 -2.26
N LEU A 142 9.93 11.05 -2.93
CA LEU A 142 8.62 11.14 -2.28
C LEU A 142 8.36 9.95 -1.34
N ARG A 143 8.72 8.74 -1.76
CA ARG A 143 8.62 7.53 -0.90
C ARG A 143 9.51 7.64 0.32
N ALA A 144 10.75 8.08 0.15
CA ALA A 144 11.68 8.29 1.26
C ALA A 144 11.18 9.39 2.23
N GLU A 145 10.50 10.41 1.73
CA GLU A 145 9.88 11.44 2.58
C GLU A 145 8.71 10.88 3.41
N ILE A 146 7.88 10.00 2.82
CA ILE A 146 6.85 9.28 3.57
C ILE A 146 7.48 8.35 4.62
N ASP A 147 8.52 7.58 4.26
CA ASP A 147 9.24 6.74 5.23
C ASP A 147 9.79 7.58 6.39
N ARG A 148 10.31 8.78 6.10
CA ARG A 148 10.83 9.72 7.10
C ARG A 148 9.73 10.24 8.02
N ILE A 149 8.58 10.65 7.46
CA ILE A 149 7.41 11.11 8.23
C ILE A 149 6.84 9.98 9.08
N GLY A 150 6.79 8.77 8.53
CA GLY A 150 6.26 7.58 9.19
C GLY A 150 7.24 6.85 10.11
N HIS A 151 8.50 7.28 10.16
CA HIS A 151 9.60 6.66 10.90
C HIS A 151 9.93 5.20 10.52
N HIS A 152 9.31 4.66 9.46
CA HIS A 152 9.46 3.29 9.01
C HIS A 152 9.35 3.17 7.49
N ALA A 153 10.16 2.28 6.91
CA ALA A 153 9.96 1.85 5.53
C ALA A 153 8.66 1.03 5.40
N ALA A 154 7.92 1.18 4.29
CA ALA A 154 6.72 0.40 3.98
C ALA A 154 6.97 -1.07 3.61
N THR A 155 7.67 -1.81 4.47
CA THR A 155 7.88 -3.26 4.33
C THR A 155 6.64 -4.07 4.72
N ARG A 156 5.65 -3.42 5.33
CA ARG A 156 4.33 -3.94 5.69
C ARG A 156 3.34 -2.78 5.65
N PHE A 157 2.07 -3.06 5.92
CA PHE A 157 1.11 -1.98 6.15
C PHE A 157 1.34 -1.34 7.51
N TRP A 158 1.61 -0.04 7.50
CA TRP A 158 1.64 0.81 8.68
C TRP A 158 0.30 1.52 8.86
N TRP A 159 -0.38 1.25 9.98
CA TRP A 159 -1.48 2.05 10.48
C TRP A 159 -1.01 2.88 11.67
N TRP A 160 -1.33 4.17 11.68
CA TRP A 160 -0.86 5.05 12.74
C TRP A 160 -1.41 4.68 14.12
N LEU A 161 -2.68 4.24 14.15
CA LEU A 161 -3.35 3.81 15.38
C LEU A 161 -2.73 2.53 15.97
N ASP A 162 -2.28 1.61 15.11
CA ASP A 162 -1.78 0.29 15.56
C ASP A 162 -0.34 0.36 16.07
N TYR A 163 0.48 1.26 15.52
CA TYR A 163 1.93 1.26 15.77
C TYR A 163 2.46 2.45 16.56
N HIS A 164 1.78 3.60 16.52
CA HIS A 164 2.29 4.80 17.20
C HIS A 164 1.47 5.21 18.43
N GLY A 165 0.26 4.65 18.62
CA GLY A 165 -0.65 5.07 19.71
C GLY A 165 -0.93 6.59 19.71
N ALA A 166 -0.59 7.27 18.62
CA ALA A 166 -0.45 8.72 18.52
C ALA A 166 -1.43 9.28 17.48
N THR A 167 -1.53 10.60 17.43
CA THR A 167 -2.29 11.28 16.38
C THR A 167 -1.52 11.19 15.06
N PRO A 168 -2.16 10.78 13.95
CA PRO A 168 -1.56 10.81 12.62
C PRO A 168 -0.94 12.18 12.28
N PRO A 169 0.27 12.24 11.69
CA PRO A 169 0.90 13.48 11.33
C PRO A 169 0.05 14.17 10.27
N THR A 170 -0.02 15.50 10.36
CA THR A 170 -0.60 16.30 9.29
C THR A 170 0.48 16.57 8.26
N ILE A 171 0.14 16.32 7.00
CA ILE A 171 1.02 16.52 5.85
C ILE A 171 0.27 17.30 4.78
N THR A 172 1.04 17.93 3.90
CA THR A 172 0.57 18.47 2.63
C THR A 172 0.90 17.49 1.51
N VAL A 173 -0.10 17.09 0.74
CA VAL A 173 0.08 16.19 -0.43
C VAL A 173 -0.38 16.94 -1.68
N ALA A 174 0.45 16.90 -2.73
CA ALA A 174 0.11 17.38 -4.05
C ALA A 174 0.17 16.24 -5.06
N GLY A 175 -0.84 16.11 -5.91
CA GLY A 175 -0.88 15.07 -6.95
C GLY A 175 -1.95 15.36 -7.99
N VAL A 176 -1.94 14.61 -9.08
CA VAL A 176 -2.97 14.75 -10.13
C VAL A 176 -4.22 14.03 -9.67
N GLY A 177 -5.39 14.66 -9.77
CA GLY A 177 -6.65 13.98 -9.48
C GLY A 177 -6.87 12.82 -10.43
N PHE A 178 -7.50 11.75 -9.97
CA PHE A 178 -7.78 10.58 -10.78
C PHE A 178 -8.97 9.83 -10.19
N PHE A 179 -9.94 9.41 -11.00
CA PHE A 179 -11.03 8.55 -10.54
C PHE A 179 -10.68 7.09 -10.82
N ASP A 180 -10.32 6.36 -9.77
CA ASP A 180 -10.03 4.93 -9.90
C ASP A 180 -11.29 4.08 -9.76
N ARG A 181 -11.20 2.85 -10.26
CA ARG A 181 -12.21 1.82 -10.04
C ARG A 181 -12.20 1.40 -8.58
N ILE A 182 -13.32 1.60 -7.89
CA ILE A 182 -13.46 1.17 -6.50
C ILE A 182 -13.34 -0.36 -6.42
N HIS A 183 -12.40 -0.83 -5.60
CA HIS A 183 -12.20 -2.24 -5.23
C HIS A 183 -11.93 -2.36 -3.72
N GLN A 184 -11.38 -3.49 -3.25
CA GLN A 184 -11.05 -3.75 -1.83
C GLN A 184 -9.80 -2.96 -1.36
N GLN A 185 -9.76 -1.67 -1.66
CA GLN A 185 -8.67 -0.74 -1.35
C GLN A 185 -8.94 -0.02 -0.03
N ASP A 186 -7.89 0.15 0.77
CA ASP A 186 -7.97 0.79 2.08
C ASP A 186 -7.99 2.31 1.95
N GLY A 187 -8.97 2.96 2.56
CA GLY A 187 -9.04 4.43 2.58
C GLY A 187 -9.64 5.10 1.34
N VAL A 188 -10.19 4.32 0.42
CA VAL A 188 -10.83 4.81 -0.81
C VAL A 188 -11.88 5.88 -0.54
N ALA A 189 -11.91 6.91 -1.40
CA ALA A 189 -12.96 7.91 -1.35
C ALA A 189 -14.29 7.33 -1.82
N ARG A 190 -15.42 7.89 -1.36
CA ARG A 190 -16.77 7.40 -1.73
C ARG A 190 -17.04 7.39 -3.23
N ASN A 191 -16.38 8.28 -3.97
CA ASN A 191 -16.48 8.42 -5.42
C ASN A 191 -15.25 7.84 -6.17
N GLY A 192 -14.34 7.16 -5.47
CA GLY A 192 -13.14 6.57 -6.06
C GLY A 192 -12.05 7.57 -6.45
N VAL A 193 -12.19 8.86 -6.09
CA VAL A 193 -11.12 9.83 -6.37
C VAL A 193 -9.86 9.51 -5.56
N GLU A 194 -8.71 9.68 -6.18
CA GLU A 194 -7.39 9.59 -5.59
C GLU A 194 -6.44 10.67 -6.15
N LEU A 195 -5.27 10.80 -5.54
CA LEU A 195 -4.14 11.54 -6.13
C LEU A 195 -3.17 10.54 -6.74
N HIS A 196 -3.17 10.41 -8.07
CA HIS A 196 -2.31 9.46 -8.78
C HIS A 196 -1.85 10.06 -10.13
N PRO A 197 -0.55 10.37 -10.27
CA PRO A 197 0.51 10.23 -9.28
C PRO A 197 0.50 11.35 -8.24
N VAL A 198 0.97 11.03 -7.02
CA VAL A 198 1.49 12.00 -6.06
C VAL A 198 2.78 12.62 -6.61
N LEU A 199 2.85 13.94 -6.57
CA LEU A 199 3.94 14.76 -7.11
C LEU A 199 4.68 15.57 -6.04
N GLY A 200 4.12 15.72 -4.85
CA GLY A 200 4.70 16.45 -3.73
C GLY A 200 4.16 15.96 -2.39
N VAL A 201 5.05 15.88 -1.40
CA VAL A 201 4.75 15.60 0.00
C VAL A 201 5.58 16.56 0.85
N GLY A 202 4.99 17.07 1.92
CA GLY A 202 5.67 17.87 2.92
C GLY A 202 4.87 17.97 4.22
N PRO A 203 5.42 18.62 5.26
CA PRO A 203 4.70 18.90 6.50
C PRO A 203 3.49 19.84 6.30
#